data_AF-A0A9R1XRM1-F1
#
_entry.id   AF-A0A9R1XRM1-F1
#
_cell.length_a   1.000
_cell.length_b   1.000
_cell.length_c   1.000
_cell.angle_alpha   90.00
_cell.angle_beta   90.00
_cell.angle_gamma   90.00
#
_symmetry.space_group_name_H-M   'P 1'
#
loop_
_entity.id
_entity.type
_entity.pdbx_description
1 polymer ?
#
loop_
_entity_poly.entity_id
_entity_poly.type
_entity_poly.pdbx_seq_one_letter_code
_entity_poly.pdbx_strand_id
1 'polypeptide(L)'
;MRGSSCNYKKIRFKFTSAFEVTFAANRSLRRGLNSTTDLLHVHERGMMKSAGHALLSSFTPPYIFPKNNYRRFPPNLLCGTSSSKSRKLYAYQQNHHSHPKSSMVVEQYLPPWFSVAPMMEWTDNHYRTMARLVTKHAWLYTEMLAAETIVYQEKNLDRFLAFSPEQHPIVLQIGGNNLENLAKATRLANRYGYDEINLNCGCPSPKVAGHGCFGVRLMLDPKFVAEAMCVIAANTDAPVSVKCRIGVDDHDSYEQLCDFIYKVSSQSPTRHFIIHSRKALLNGISPADNRKIPPLKYEYFYALLRDFPDLRFTINGGINSIDEVRAAQQEGAHGVMVGRAAYHNSWSMLGNVDTEIYGAPPSGVTRRQVLEKYQVYADSVIGMYGNSKPSLRDLVKVKKKYYFLLSDLYMDYFGGSQETVCGSAMRILLSINARQTFKSLMEETIMAIPDSVLDSPIVASSSTTRVDKFLDSKNFLPLPYTPKEQEQEQELLYA
;
A
#
# COMPACT_ATOMS: atom_id res chain seq x y z
N MET A 1 -52.67 -43.78 22.67
CA MET A 1 -52.71 -44.99 21.81
C MET A 1 -51.85 -44.74 20.58
N ARG A 2 -51.21 -45.82 20.10
CA ARG A 2 -50.19 -45.98 19.03
C ARG A 2 -50.55 -45.21 17.74
N GLY A 3 -49.66 -44.77 16.85
CA GLY A 3 -48.23 -44.97 16.58
C GLY A 3 -47.99 -44.75 15.07
N SER A 4 -46.80 -44.29 14.65
CA SER A 4 -46.18 -44.36 13.29
C SER A 4 -44.83 -43.62 13.36
N SER A 5 -43.66 -44.27 13.53
CA SER A 5 -42.69 -44.73 12.50
C SER A 5 -42.21 -43.60 11.53
N CYS A 6 -40.94 -43.40 11.16
CA CYS A 6 -39.74 -44.25 11.13
C CYS A 6 -38.43 -43.42 11.01
N ASN A 7 -37.42 -43.82 11.81
CA ASN A 7 -35.95 -43.82 11.67
C ASN A 7 -35.15 -42.85 10.76
N TYR A 8 -34.23 -42.10 11.38
CA TYR A 8 -32.95 -41.66 10.81
C TYR A 8 -31.81 -42.60 11.26
N LYS A 9 -31.14 -43.27 10.31
CA LYS A 9 -29.93 -44.08 10.56
C LYS A 9 -28.66 -43.24 10.31
N LYS A 10 -27.79 -43.23 11.33
CA LYS A 10 -26.37 -42.83 11.27
C LYS A 10 -25.62 -43.62 10.20
N ILE A 11 -24.86 -42.93 9.35
CA ILE A 11 -23.86 -43.51 8.47
C ILE A 11 -22.47 -43.16 9.03
N ARG A 12 -21.75 -44.18 9.51
CA ARG A 12 -20.29 -44.23 9.68
C ARG A 12 -19.75 -44.95 8.44
N PHE A 13 -18.75 -44.40 7.75
CA PHE A 13 -17.92 -45.19 6.84
C PHE A 13 -16.46 -45.21 7.29
N LYS A 14 -15.94 -46.44 7.24
CA LYS A 14 -14.61 -46.89 7.61
C LYS A 14 -13.59 -46.48 6.54
N PHE A 15 -12.37 -46.19 7.00
CA PHE A 15 -11.15 -46.18 6.19
C PHE A 15 -10.68 -47.61 5.91
N THR A 16 -10.28 -47.88 4.67
CA THR A 16 -9.41 -49.03 4.29
C THR A 16 -8.54 -48.67 3.08
N SER A 17 -7.23 -48.87 3.26
CA SER A 17 -6.18 -49.39 2.34
C SER A 17 -6.03 -48.79 0.92
N ALA A 18 -4.86 -48.68 0.29
CA ALA A 18 -3.46 -49.00 0.56
C ALA A 18 -2.65 -48.46 -0.64
N PHE A 19 -1.38 -48.11 -0.46
CA PHE A 19 -0.29 -48.35 -1.41
C PHE A 19 1.03 -47.90 -0.74
N GLU A 20 1.69 -48.84 -0.08
CA GLU A 20 3.11 -48.79 0.27
C GLU A 20 3.86 -49.69 -0.70
N VAL A 21 4.94 -49.18 -1.27
CA VAL A 21 5.91 -49.96 -2.05
C VAL A 21 7.17 -50.07 -1.20
N THR A 22 7.56 -51.31 -0.89
CA THR A 22 8.78 -51.66 -0.15
C THR A 22 9.65 -52.56 -1.02
N PHE A 23 10.98 -52.35 -0.92
CA PHE A 23 12.10 -53.31 -0.90
C PHE A 23 13.24 -52.91 -1.84
N ALA A 24 14.43 -52.63 -1.29
CA ALA A 24 15.40 -53.67 -0.96
C ALA A 24 16.69 -53.05 -0.38
N ALA A 25 17.07 -53.52 0.81
CA ALA A 25 18.42 -53.37 1.36
C ALA A 25 19.27 -54.56 0.92
N ASN A 26 20.56 -54.34 0.67
CA ASN A 26 21.55 -55.40 0.66
C ASN A 26 22.80 -54.97 1.43
N ARG A 27 23.13 -55.74 2.48
CA ARG A 27 24.35 -55.67 3.30
C ARG A 27 25.30 -56.77 2.82
N SER A 28 26.58 -56.47 2.63
CA SER A 28 27.73 -57.37 2.96
C SER A 28 29.04 -56.61 2.66
N LEU A 29 29.81 -56.13 3.65
CA LEU A 29 30.96 -56.80 4.30
C LEU A 29 32.25 -56.83 3.45
N ARG A 30 33.25 -55.98 3.79
CA ARG A 30 34.50 -56.38 4.47
C ARG A 30 35.60 -55.30 4.44
N ARG A 31 36.03 -54.96 5.66
CA ARG A 31 37.40 -54.92 6.21
C ARG A 31 38.46 -53.94 5.68
N GLY A 32 39.00 -53.20 6.65
CA GLY A 32 40.44 -53.06 6.90
C GLY A 32 40.98 -51.67 6.60
N LEU A 33 41.75 -51.00 7.44
CA LEU A 33 42.23 -51.20 8.82
C LEU A 33 43.06 -49.93 9.11
N ASN A 34 43.11 -49.57 10.39
CA ASN A 34 44.19 -48.82 11.07
C ASN A 34 44.28 -47.29 10.84
N SER A 35 44.53 -46.48 11.87
CA SER A 35 44.68 -46.77 13.30
C SER A 35 44.85 -45.44 14.05
N THR A 36 44.38 -45.45 15.32
CA THR A 36 45.05 -44.93 16.53
C THR A 36 45.22 -43.41 16.67
N THR A 37 44.94 -42.73 17.78
CA THR A 37 44.79 -43.02 19.24
C THR A 37 44.77 -41.60 19.84
N ASP A 38 44.21 -41.21 20.99
CA ASP A 38 43.74 -41.86 22.20
C ASP A 38 43.17 -40.74 23.12
N LEU A 39 42.03 -40.95 23.79
CA LEU A 39 41.89 -41.21 25.25
C LEU A 39 42.02 -39.94 26.13
N LEU A 40 41.27 -39.71 27.22
CA LEU A 40 40.44 -40.58 28.06
C LEU A 40 39.58 -39.79 29.05
N HIS A 41 38.61 -40.54 29.59
CA HIS A 41 37.97 -40.50 30.91
C HIS A 41 36.87 -39.44 31.18
N VAL A 42 35.57 -39.77 31.35
CA VAL A 42 34.79 -40.86 32.03
C VAL A 42 34.36 -40.48 33.46
N HIS A 43 33.05 -40.48 33.69
CA HIS A 43 32.21 -41.22 34.69
C HIS A 43 30.95 -40.35 34.96
N GLU A 44 29.75 -40.75 34.50
CA GLU A 44 28.71 -41.53 35.23
C GLU A 44 28.08 -40.75 36.41
N ARG A 45 26.79 -40.82 36.77
CA ARG A 45 25.66 -41.72 36.47
C ARG A 45 24.39 -41.06 37.08
N GLY A 46 23.22 -41.40 36.54
CA GLY A 46 22.07 -41.82 37.38
C GLY A 46 20.87 -40.87 37.58
N MET A 47 19.78 -41.15 36.84
CA MET A 47 18.40 -41.49 37.30
C MET A 47 17.68 -40.54 38.30
N MET A 48 16.35 -40.30 38.32
CA MET A 48 15.12 -40.69 37.61
C MET A 48 13.96 -39.84 38.20
N LYS A 49 12.93 -39.51 37.39
CA LYS A 49 11.44 -39.46 37.67
C LYS A 49 10.93 -38.69 38.92
N SER A 50 9.82 -37.95 38.97
CA SER A 50 8.47 -38.06 38.38
C SER A 50 7.60 -36.83 38.76
N ALA A 51 6.38 -36.80 38.22
CA ALA A 51 5.37 -35.74 38.13
C ALA A 51 4.66 -35.27 39.43
N GLY A 52 3.98 -34.12 39.33
CA GLY A 52 2.93 -33.69 40.26
C GLY A 52 2.24 -32.38 39.83
N HIS A 53 1.00 -32.47 39.35
CA HIS A 53 0.08 -31.35 39.11
C HIS A 53 -0.57 -30.89 40.43
N ALA A 54 -0.79 -29.58 40.63
CA ALA A 54 -1.97 -29.04 41.33
C ALA A 54 -2.17 -27.53 41.03
N LEU A 55 -3.45 -27.16 40.84
CA LEU A 55 -4.02 -25.83 40.56
C LEU A 55 -4.44 -25.12 41.86
N LEU A 56 -4.89 -23.85 41.70
CA LEU A 56 -5.66 -22.97 42.61
C LEU A 56 -4.81 -21.96 43.40
N SER A 57 -5.22 -20.73 43.69
CA SER A 57 -6.24 -19.80 43.19
C SER A 57 -6.03 -18.46 43.93
N SER A 58 -6.22 -17.35 43.22
CA SER A 58 -6.62 -15.98 43.64
C SER A 58 -6.82 -15.61 45.12
N PHE A 59 -6.34 -14.43 45.53
CA PHE A 59 -7.07 -13.48 46.42
C PHE A 59 -6.44 -12.05 46.36
N THR A 60 -7.22 -11.04 45.96
CA THR A 60 -7.16 -9.61 46.36
C THR A 60 -7.95 -9.42 47.68
N PRO A 61 -7.95 -8.31 48.48
CA PRO A 61 -7.78 -6.85 48.18
C PRO A 61 -7.11 -6.08 49.39
N PRO A 62 -7.41 -4.81 49.83
CA PRO A 62 -8.09 -3.61 49.27
C PRO A 62 -7.34 -2.23 49.47
N TYR A 63 -7.98 -1.16 48.98
CA TYR A 63 -7.64 0.29 49.04
C TYR A 63 -7.78 0.96 50.43
N ILE A 64 -7.10 2.12 50.66
CA ILE A 64 -7.54 3.35 51.41
C ILE A 64 -6.50 4.51 51.25
N PHE A 65 -6.97 5.74 51.02
CA PHE A 65 -6.32 7.08 51.20
C PHE A 65 -7.08 7.82 52.35
N PRO A 66 -6.69 8.97 52.99
CA PRO A 66 -5.79 10.07 52.55
C PRO A 66 -5.00 10.91 53.65
N LYS A 67 -4.30 11.99 53.18
CA LYS A 67 -4.09 13.37 53.74
C LYS A 67 -2.78 13.83 54.48
N ASN A 68 -2.19 14.87 53.87
CA ASN A 68 -1.57 16.15 54.34
C ASN A 68 -0.28 16.24 55.18
N ASN A 69 0.73 17.00 54.70
CA ASN A 69 1.06 18.37 55.19
C ASN A 69 2.19 19.11 54.42
N TYR A 70 2.14 20.45 54.57
CA TYR A 70 2.74 21.57 53.83
C TYR A 70 4.23 21.89 54.08
N ARG A 71 4.88 22.60 53.13
CA ARG A 71 5.84 23.70 53.42
C ARG A 71 5.81 24.83 52.37
N ARG A 72 6.01 26.05 52.88
CA ARG A 72 5.76 27.40 52.30
C ARG A 72 6.95 27.98 51.50
N PHE A 73 6.65 28.87 50.55
CA PHE A 73 7.54 29.91 50.00
C PHE A 73 6.98 31.32 50.34
N PRO A 74 7.79 32.40 50.35
CA PRO A 74 7.40 33.71 50.87
C PRO A 74 6.81 34.68 49.82
N PRO A 75 6.16 35.78 50.25
CA PRO A 75 5.33 36.65 49.41
C PRO A 75 5.87 38.09 49.24
N ASN A 76 5.29 38.81 48.26
CA ASN A 76 4.95 40.26 48.19
C ASN A 76 4.98 40.71 46.70
N LEU A 77 4.05 41.48 46.11
CA LEU A 77 2.95 42.29 46.63
C LEU A 77 1.93 42.62 45.50
N LEU A 78 0.65 42.37 45.79
CA LEU A 78 -0.60 43.15 45.57
C LEU A 78 -1.02 43.88 44.25
N CYS A 79 -2.32 43.65 44.00
CA CYS A 79 -3.40 44.54 43.52
C CYS A 79 -3.66 44.60 41.98
N GLY A 80 -4.88 44.42 41.44
CA GLY A 80 -6.21 44.23 42.04
C GLY A 80 -7.29 44.00 40.96
N THR A 81 -8.38 43.35 41.40
CA THR A 81 -9.80 43.41 40.97
C THR A 81 -10.25 43.26 39.50
N SER A 82 -10.96 42.14 39.27
CA SER A 82 -12.22 41.93 38.52
C SER A 82 -12.50 42.68 37.20
N SER A 83 -12.75 41.93 36.13
CA SER A 83 -14.09 41.84 35.52
C SER A 83 -14.15 40.75 34.46
N SER A 84 -15.30 40.09 34.40
CA SER A 84 -15.72 39.12 33.38
C SER A 84 -15.75 39.74 31.98
N LYS A 85 -14.97 39.21 31.03
CA LYS A 85 -15.30 39.32 29.59
C LYS A 85 -14.92 38.04 28.84
N SER A 86 -15.94 37.54 28.15
CA SER A 86 -15.99 36.43 27.19
C SER A 86 -14.74 36.31 26.30
N ARG A 87 -14.21 35.09 26.16
CA ARG A 87 -13.27 34.73 25.10
C ARG A 87 -14.03 34.68 23.78
N LYS A 88 -13.85 35.71 22.95
CA LYS A 88 -14.26 35.66 21.53
C LYS A 88 -13.44 34.57 20.82
N LEU A 89 -14.15 33.55 20.35
CA LEU A 89 -13.72 32.69 19.24
C LEU A 89 -13.63 33.57 17.99
N TYR A 90 -12.50 33.54 17.30
CA TYR A 90 -12.39 34.17 15.99
C TYR A 90 -12.91 33.19 14.94
N ALA A 91 -14.06 33.51 14.36
CA ALA A 91 -14.56 32.90 13.13
C ALA A 91 -13.53 33.13 12.00
N TYR A 92 -13.12 32.06 11.34
CA TYR A 92 -12.27 32.11 10.16
C TYR A 92 -13.12 32.58 8.98
N GLN A 93 -13.20 33.89 8.78
CA GLN A 93 -13.74 34.45 7.54
C GLN A 93 -12.81 34.09 6.38
N GLN A 94 -13.35 33.38 5.40
CA GLN A 94 -12.70 33.19 4.11
C GLN A 94 -12.47 34.54 3.44
N ASN A 95 -11.21 34.99 3.47
CA ASN A 95 -10.73 35.90 2.45
C ASN A 95 -10.11 35.03 1.35
N HIS A 96 -10.70 35.07 0.16
CA HIS A 96 -10.03 34.66 -1.06
C HIS A 96 -8.81 35.56 -1.25
N HIS A 97 -7.68 35.16 -0.66
CA HIS A 97 -6.37 35.60 -1.06
C HIS A 97 -5.80 34.49 -1.91
N SER A 98 -5.88 34.70 -3.23
CA SER A 98 -5.13 33.95 -4.22
C SER A 98 -3.64 34.05 -3.88
N HIS A 99 -3.12 33.05 -3.17
CA HIS A 99 -1.69 32.86 -3.02
C HIS A 99 -1.10 32.57 -4.41
N PRO A 100 -0.23 33.45 -4.96
CA PRO A 100 0.25 33.28 -6.34
C PRO A 100 1.13 32.04 -6.53
N LYS A 101 1.59 31.41 -5.43
CA LYS A 101 2.52 30.27 -5.46
C LYS A 101 1.85 28.89 -5.53
N SER A 102 0.56 28.76 -5.23
CA SER A 102 -0.13 27.46 -5.36
C SER A 102 -0.42 27.08 -6.81
N SER A 103 -0.25 28.00 -7.77
CA SER A 103 -0.41 27.72 -9.20
C SER A 103 0.82 27.07 -9.85
N MET A 104 1.98 27.08 -9.19
CA MET A 104 3.25 26.70 -9.83
C MET A 104 3.49 25.19 -9.95
N VAL A 105 2.81 24.34 -9.17
CA VAL A 105 2.97 22.87 -9.31
C VAL A 105 2.20 22.33 -10.53
N VAL A 106 1.15 23.05 -10.99
CA VAL A 106 0.31 22.60 -12.10
C VAL A 106 0.97 22.81 -13.47
N GLU A 107 2.03 23.64 -13.56
CA GLU A 107 2.70 23.92 -14.83
C GLU A 107 3.86 22.97 -15.18
N GLN A 108 4.36 22.16 -14.24
CA GLN A 108 5.59 21.38 -14.49
C GLN A 108 5.34 19.98 -15.08
N TYR A 109 4.18 19.37 -14.82
CA TYR A 109 3.86 18.00 -15.27
C TYR A 109 2.44 17.89 -15.83
N LEU A 110 2.24 16.89 -16.70
CA LEU A 110 0.90 16.57 -17.18
C LEU A 110 0.00 16.12 -16.02
N PRO A 111 -1.33 16.36 -16.09
CA PRO A 111 -2.25 16.00 -15.02
C PRO A 111 -2.22 14.51 -14.65
N PRO A 112 -2.63 14.09 -13.44
CA PRO A 112 -2.58 12.70 -12.97
C PRO A 112 -3.66 11.79 -13.60
N TRP A 113 -3.79 11.81 -14.92
CA TRP A 113 -4.73 11.00 -15.70
C TRP A 113 -4.50 9.50 -15.50
N PHE A 114 -3.23 9.10 -15.36
CA PHE A 114 -2.83 7.76 -14.96
C PHE A 114 -1.84 7.80 -13.80
N SER A 115 -2.12 7.02 -12.75
CA SER A 115 -1.19 6.80 -11.63
C SER A 115 -1.01 5.32 -11.28
N VAL A 116 0.20 4.96 -10.86
CA VAL A 116 0.47 3.64 -10.26
C VAL A 116 0.16 3.69 -8.77
N ALA A 117 -0.65 2.74 -8.29
CA ALA A 117 -1.10 2.74 -6.90
C ALA A 117 0.05 2.49 -5.90
N PRO A 118 -0.01 3.09 -4.70
CA PRO A 118 0.92 2.76 -3.62
C PRO A 118 0.70 1.31 -3.16
N MET A 119 1.73 0.48 -3.26
CA MET A 119 1.66 -0.95 -2.95
C MET A 119 2.87 -1.38 -2.13
N MET A 120 2.63 -1.71 -0.86
CA MET A 120 3.65 -2.23 0.05
C MET A 120 4.39 -3.42 -0.55
N GLU A 121 5.71 -3.38 -0.41
CA GLU A 121 6.74 -4.24 -0.97
C GLU A 121 6.82 -4.28 -2.50
N TRP A 122 6.02 -3.47 -3.23
CA TRP A 122 5.92 -3.51 -4.69
C TRP A 122 6.42 -2.21 -5.29
N THR A 123 5.82 -1.06 -4.94
CA THR A 123 6.19 0.27 -5.51
C THR A 123 7.34 0.94 -4.77
N ASP A 124 8.42 0.20 -4.53
CA ASP A 124 9.63 0.75 -3.93
C ASP A 124 10.43 1.62 -4.91
N ASN A 125 11.54 2.19 -4.44
CA ASN A 125 12.41 3.04 -5.26
C ASN A 125 12.89 2.33 -6.54
N HIS A 126 13.13 1.03 -6.45
CA HIS A 126 13.66 0.21 -7.54
C HIS A 126 12.58 -0.05 -8.61
N TYR A 127 11.37 -0.44 -8.21
CA TYR A 127 10.23 -0.54 -9.11
C TYR A 127 9.95 0.78 -9.83
N ARG A 128 9.88 1.89 -9.09
CA ARG A 128 9.56 3.20 -9.66
C ARG A 128 10.63 3.66 -10.65
N THR A 129 11.89 3.35 -10.39
CA THR A 129 12.98 3.58 -11.34
C THR A 129 12.75 2.79 -12.64
N MET A 130 12.42 1.51 -12.55
CA MET A 130 12.07 0.70 -13.74
C MET A 130 10.85 1.24 -14.46
N ALA A 131 9.76 1.54 -13.73
CA ALA A 131 8.53 2.09 -14.30
C ALA A 131 8.81 3.37 -15.10
N ARG A 132 9.68 4.25 -14.60
CA ARG A 132 10.08 5.49 -15.29
C ARG A 132 10.94 5.28 -16.55
N LEU A 133 11.61 4.13 -16.66
CA LEU A 133 12.28 3.74 -17.90
C LEU A 133 11.28 3.32 -18.99
N VAL A 134 10.08 2.88 -18.59
CA VAL A 134 9.00 2.45 -19.49
C VAL A 134 8.04 3.61 -19.84
N THR A 135 7.65 4.43 -18.87
CA THR A 135 6.72 5.58 -19.04
C THR A 135 7.30 6.87 -18.47
N LYS A 136 7.11 7.98 -19.18
CA LYS A 136 7.55 9.33 -18.79
C LYS A 136 6.47 10.14 -18.08
N HIS A 137 5.19 9.81 -18.27
CA HIS A 137 4.09 10.65 -17.78
C HIS A 137 3.25 10.01 -16.68
N ALA A 138 3.36 8.71 -16.44
CA ALA A 138 2.67 8.08 -15.31
C ALA A 138 3.09 8.72 -13.97
N TRP A 139 2.11 9.04 -13.14
CA TRP A 139 2.32 9.47 -11.76
C TRP A 139 2.64 8.26 -10.87
N LEU A 140 3.77 8.30 -10.17
CA LEU A 140 4.24 7.16 -9.39
C LEU A 140 4.01 7.41 -7.90
N TYR A 141 3.36 6.48 -7.20
CA TYR A 141 3.24 6.56 -5.74
C TYR A 141 4.31 5.72 -5.05
N THR A 142 4.84 6.23 -3.95
CA THR A 142 5.68 5.43 -3.05
C THR A 142 4.92 4.26 -2.44
N GLU A 143 5.63 3.36 -1.76
CA GLU A 143 5.00 2.57 -0.72
C GLU A 143 4.43 3.50 0.37
N MET A 144 3.46 2.99 1.15
CA MET A 144 2.97 3.73 2.31
C MET A 144 4.05 3.76 3.41
N LEU A 145 4.54 4.94 3.75
CA LEU A 145 5.47 5.13 4.86
C LEU A 145 4.73 5.59 6.11
N ALA A 146 4.93 4.90 7.23
CA ALA A 146 4.38 5.35 8.50
C ALA A 146 5.10 6.62 8.97
N ALA A 147 4.37 7.61 9.46
CA ALA A 147 4.92 8.86 9.96
C ALA A 147 5.95 8.62 11.07
N GLU A 148 5.66 7.68 11.98
CA GLU A 148 6.56 7.21 13.03
C GLU A 148 7.88 6.68 12.46
N THR A 149 7.85 5.98 11.34
CA THR A 149 9.07 5.44 10.72
C THR A 149 9.96 6.58 10.24
N ILE A 150 9.38 7.59 9.58
CA ILE A 150 10.12 8.78 9.14
C ILE A 150 10.70 9.52 10.36
N VAL A 151 9.90 9.74 11.40
CA VAL A 151 10.33 10.44 12.61
C VAL A 151 11.44 9.70 13.35
N TYR A 152 11.34 8.39 13.54
CA TYR A 152 12.33 7.61 14.29
C TYR A 152 13.60 7.32 13.48
N GLN A 153 13.52 7.32 12.15
CA GLN A 153 14.66 7.12 11.26
C GLN A 153 15.24 8.43 10.72
N GLU A 154 15.06 9.55 11.45
CA GLU A 154 15.52 10.89 11.04
C GLU A 154 17.01 10.93 10.61
N LYS A 155 17.85 10.07 11.18
CA LYS A 155 19.28 9.94 10.84
C LYS A 155 19.57 9.09 9.59
N ASN A 156 18.58 8.39 9.03
CA ASN A 156 18.70 7.48 7.90
C ASN A 156 17.50 7.61 6.94
N LEU A 157 17.05 8.84 6.72
CA LEU A 157 15.87 9.13 5.92
C LEU A 157 16.04 8.77 4.45
N ASP A 158 17.25 8.90 3.89
CA ASP A 158 17.51 8.63 2.47
C ASP A 158 17.14 7.20 2.09
N ARG A 159 17.31 6.25 3.01
CA ARG A 159 16.89 4.86 2.82
C ARG A 159 15.39 4.72 2.52
N PHE A 160 14.56 5.61 3.03
CA PHE A 160 13.10 5.57 2.91
C PHE A 160 12.56 6.59 1.91
N LEU A 161 13.16 7.77 1.85
CA LEU A 161 12.64 8.93 1.15
C LEU A 161 13.45 9.34 -0.09
N ALA A 162 14.71 8.92 -0.23
CA ALA A 162 15.48 9.30 -1.41
C ALA A 162 14.96 8.58 -2.66
N PHE A 163 14.92 9.34 -3.76
CA PHE A 163 14.61 8.85 -5.10
C PHE A 163 15.43 9.64 -6.13
N SER A 164 15.54 9.10 -7.35
CA SER A 164 16.26 9.76 -8.44
C SER A 164 15.37 10.84 -9.07
N PRO A 165 15.88 12.02 -9.45
CA PRO A 165 15.08 13.11 -10.04
C PRO A 165 14.24 12.68 -11.25
N GLU A 166 14.66 11.67 -11.99
CA GLU A 166 13.90 11.16 -13.14
C GLU A 166 12.53 10.60 -12.73
N GLN A 167 12.31 10.22 -11.46
CA GLN A 167 11.04 9.62 -11.01
C GLN A 167 9.86 10.60 -11.00
N HIS A 168 10.09 11.92 -11.09
CA HIS A 168 9.00 12.88 -11.22
C HIS A 168 8.09 12.58 -12.43
N PRO A 169 6.76 12.79 -12.33
CA PRO A 169 6.03 13.15 -11.12
C PRO A 169 5.86 11.95 -10.15
N ILE A 170 6.09 12.20 -8.85
CA ILE A 170 6.09 11.21 -7.77
C ILE A 170 5.35 11.73 -6.53
N VAL A 171 4.54 10.85 -5.95
CA VAL A 171 3.72 11.13 -4.77
C VAL A 171 4.21 10.33 -3.57
N LEU A 172 4.47 11.00 -2.45
CA LEU A 172 4.73 10.34 -1.17
C LEU A 172 3.40 9.98 -0.50
N GLN A 173 3.17 8.70 -0.27
CA GLN A 173 2.06 8.28 0.60
C GLN A 173 2.55 8.09 2.05
N ILE A 174 1.96 8.85 2.97
CA ILE A 174 2.17 8.72 4.42
C ILE A 174 0.96 8.08 5.10
N GLY A 175 1.20 7.43 6.25
CA GLY A 175 0.15 6.95 7.13
C GLY A 175 0.50 7.20 8.60
N GLY A 176 -0.49 7.50 9.42
CA GLY A 176 -0.31 7.73 10.85
C GLY A 176 -1.60 8.19 11.51
N ASN A 177 -1.63 8.20 12.83
CA ASN A 177 -2.78 8.64 13.66
C ASN A 177 -2.37 9.66 14.73
N ASN A 178 -1.18 10.23 14.63
CA ASN A 178 -0.69 11.25 15.56
C ASN A 178 -0.33 12.52 14.77
N LEU A 179 -0.97 13.63 15.11
CA LEU A 179 -0.80 14.90 14.40
C LEU A 179 0.64 15.43 14.46
N GLU A 180 1.32 15.31 15.60
CA GLU A 180 2.70 15.77 15.77
C GLU A 180 3.67 14.96 14.88
N ASN A 181 3.50 13.64 14.84
CA ASN A 181 4.29 12.77 13.98
C ASN A 181 4.02 13.06 12.50
N LEU A 182 2.77 13.28 12.10
CA LEU A 182 2.42 13.65 10.73
C LEU A 182 3.05 15.00 10.33
N ALA A 183 3.00 16.00 11.23
CA ALA A 183 3.66 17.28 11.02
C ALA A 183 5.17 17.12 10.81
N LYS A 184 5.83 16.41 11.74
CA LYS A 184 7.28 16.22 11.72
C LYS A 184 7.72 15.38 10.52
N ALA A 185 7.02 14.29 10.23
CA ALA A 185 7.29 13.45 9.06
C ALA A 185 7.17 14.23 7.75
N THR A 186 6.11 15.04 7.61
CA THR A 186 5.90 15.87 6.41
C THR A 186 7.01 16.91 6.26
N ARG A 187 7.38 17.60 7.35
CA ARG A 187 8.50 18.56 7.36
C ARG A 187 9.82 17.91 6.94
N LEU A 188 10.12 16.72 7.46
CA LEU A 188 11.31 15.95 7.10
C LEU A 188 11.28 15.48 5.64
N ALA A 189 10.10 15.12 5.13
CA ALA A 189 9.91 14.69 3.75
C ALA A 189 9.93 15.86 2.75
N ASN A 190 9.54 17.07 3.13
CA ASN A 190 9.44 18.22 2.23
C ASN A 190 10.76 18.50 1.47
N ARG A 191 11.90 18.28 2.14
CA ARG A 191 13.23 18.47 1.54
C ARG A 191 13.57 17.50 0.40
N TYR A 192 12.83 16.39 0.27
CA TYR A 192 13.01 15.41 -0.81
C TYR A 192 12.25 15.81 -2.07
N GLY A 193 11.40 16.84 -2.02
CA GLY A 193 10.79 17.45 -3.21
C GLY A 193 9.73 16.59 -3.89
N TYR A 194 8.94 15.81 -3.14
CA TYR A 194 7.78 15.11 -3.72
C TYR A 194 6.77 16.10 -4.33
N ASP A 195 6.12 15.69 -5.43
CA ASP A 195 5.20 16.55 -6.17
C ASP A 195 3.79 16.59 -5.55
N GLU A 196 3.50 15.65 -4.65
CA GLU A 196 2.26 15.58 -3.87
C GLU A 196 2.51 14.78 -2.57
N ILE A 197 1.81 15.15 -1.49
CA ILE A 197 1.75 14.36 -0.25
C ILE A 197 0.34 13.75 -0.11
N ASN A 198 0.26 12.43 -0.08
CA ASN A 198 -0.98 11.69 0.05
C ASN A 198 -1.13 11.02 1.42
N LEU A 199 -2.29 11.17 2.07
CA LEU A 199 -2.60 10.46 3.31
C LEU A 199 -3.33 9.13 3.02
N ASN A 200 -2.84 8.03 3.61
CA ASN A 200 -3.49 6.73 3.53
C ASN A 200 -4.65 6.61 4.54
N CYS A 201 -5.87 6.57 4.02
CA CYS A 201 -7.10 6.26 4.73
C CYS A 201 -7.76 4.97 4.20
N GLY A 202 -6.99 4.02 3.67
CA GLY A 202 -7.55 2.88 2.91
C GLY A 202 -6.91 1.51 3.13
N CYS A 203 -5.77 1.42 3.84
CA CYS A 203 -5.10 0.15 4.12
C CYS A 203 -5.85 -0.64 5.22
N PRO A 204 -6.31 -1.89 4.95
CA PRO A 204 -6.99 -2.73 5.94
C PRO A 204 -6.03 -3.67 6.70
N SER A 205 -4.71 -3.49 6.59
CA SER A 205 -3.74 -4.39 7.22
C SER A 205 -3.87 -4.36 8.75
N PRO A 206 -3.87 -5.50 9.46
CA PRO A 206 -3.91 -5.52 10.93
C PRO A 206 -2.78 -4.73 11.60
N LYS A 207 -1.60 -4.67 10.97
CA LYS A 207 -0.47 -3.86 11.48
C LYS A 207 -0.79 -2.35 11.47
N VAL A 208 -1.60 -1.92 10.52
CA VAL A 208 -1.92 -0.52 10.23
C VAL A 208 -3.24 -0.13 10.89
N ALA A 209 -4.33 -0.83 10.55
CA ALA A 209 -5.67 -0.54 11.03
C ALA A 209 -5.98 -1.12 12.41
N GLY A 210 -5.31 -2.22 12.78
CA GLY A 210 -5.40 -2.81 14.11
C GLY A 210 -4.46 -2.11 15.08
N HIS A 211 -3.18 -2.50 15.07
CA HIS A 211 -2.20 -2.00 16.04
C HIS A 211 -1.81 -0.53 15.85
N GLY A 212 -1.70 -0.08 14.60
CA GLY A 212 -1.36 1.31 14.29
C GLY A 212 -2.53 2.28 14.45
N CYS A 213 -3.78 1.79 14.47
CA CYS A 213 -4.98 2.61 14.48
C CYS A 213 -5.03 3.69 13.36
N PHE A 214 -4.43 3.43 12.19
CA PHE A 214 -4.50 4.29 11.00
C PHE A 214 -4.85 3.50 9.73
N GLY A 215 -4.79 4.13 8.56
CA GLY A 215 -5.25 3.51 7.31
C GLY A 215 -6.76 3.52 7.24
N VAL A 216 -7.40 2.41 6.90
CA VAL A 216 -8.86 2.41 6.66
C VAL A 216 -9.68 2.76 7.91
N ARG A 217 -9.13 2.53 9.11
CA ARG A 217 -9.79 2.91 10.37
C ARG A 217 -10.05 4.42 10.47
N LEU A 218 -9.22 5.25 9.82
CA LEU A 218 -9.38 6.70 9.79
C LEU A 218 -10.67 7.16 9.11
N MET A 219 -11.29 6.32 8.26
CA MET A 219 -12.59 6.65 7.67
C MET A 219 -13.71 6.79 8.71
N LEU A 220 -13.52 6.25 9.92
CA LEU A 220 -14.47 6.36 11.02
C LEU A 220 -14.26 7.63 11.86
N ASP A 221 -13.20 8.40 11.56
CA ASP A 221 -12.89 9.66 12.23
C ASP A 221 -12.52 10.74 11.20
N PRO A 222 -13.50 11.24 10.42
CA PRO A 222 -13.25 12.25 9.40
C PRO A 222 -12.74 13.59 9.97
N LYS A 223 -13.06 13.91 11.23
CA LYS A 223 -12.55 15.12 11.90
C LYS A 223 -11.05 15.05 12.10
N PHE A 224 -10.56 13.92 12.63
CA PHE A 224 -9.12 13.67 12.72
C PHE A 224 -8.44 13.75 11.35
N VAL A 225 -9.06 13.18 10.31
CA VAL A 225 -8.48 13.25 8.94
C VAL A 225 -8.39 14.70 8.46
N ALA A 226 -9.40 15.54 8.69
CA ALA A 226 -9.33 16.96 8.36
C ALA A 226 -8.18 17.67 9.09
N GLU A 227 -8.05 17.46 10.40
CA GLU A 227 -6.94 18.01 11.21
C GLU A 227 -5.57 17.53 10.72
N ALA A 228 -5.45 16.24 10.42
CA ALA A 228 -4.25 15.63 9.87
C ALA A 228 -3.87 16.29 8.53
N MET A 229 -4.83 16.49 7.63
CA MET A 229 -4.58 17.12 6.34
C MET A 229 -4.20 18.60 6.46
N CYS A 230 -4.78 19.35 7.41
CA CYS A 230 -4.33 20.70 7.75
C CYS A 230 -2.86 20.72 8.20
N VAL A 231 -2.50 19.81 9.09
CA VAL A 231 -1.13 19.71 9.61
C VAL A 231 -0.14 19.29 8.53
N ILE A 232 -0.50 18.35 7.65
CA ILE A 232 0.33 17.94 6.51
C ILE A 232 0.54 19.13 5.58
N ALA A 233 -0.54 19.79 5.14
CA ALA A 233 -0.48 20.94 4.24
C ALA A 233 0.34 22.11 4.82
N ALA A 234 0.29 22.33 6.13
CA ALA A 234 1.08 23.38 6.78
C ALA A 234 2.60 23.10 6.81
N ASN A 235 3.04 21.88 6.48
CA ASN A 235 4.44 21.45 6.55
C ASN A 235 5.02 21.03 5.19
N THR A 236 4.32 21.30 4.10
CA THR A 236 4.81 21.08 2.72
C THR A 236 4.30 22.17 1.79
N ASP A 237 5.06 22.45 0.72
CA ASP A 237 4.61 23.31 -0.38
C ASP A 237 3.86 22.51 -1.47
N ALA A 238 3.90 21.18 -1.41
CA ALA A 238 3.24 20.30 -2.37
C ALA A 238 1.73 20.21 -2.12
N PRO A 239 0.91 19.99 -3.17
CA PRO A 239 -0.51 19.66 -2.99
C PRO A 239 -0.69 18.42 -2.12
N VAL A 240 -1.83 18.39 -1.42
CA VAL A 240 -2.19 17.30 -0.51
C VAL A 240 -3.45 16.57 -0.97
N SER A 241 -3.49 15.26 -0.80
CA SER A 241 -4.61 14.41 -1.21
C SER A 241 -4.88 13.27 -0.21
N VAL A 242 -6.07 12.68 -0.28
CA VAL A 242 -6.45 11.53 0.57
C VAL A 242 -6.75 10.33 -0.29
N LYS A 243 -6.17 9.16 0.03
CA LYS A 243 -6.55 7.89 -0.58
C LYS A 243 -7.36 7.04 0.39
N CYS A 244 -8.64 6.80 0.09
CA CYS A 244 -9.55 6.05 0.94
C CYS A 244 -10.25 4.89 0.19
N ARG A 245 -11.19 4.25 0.87
CA ARG A 245 -12.13 3.27 0.32
C ARG A 245 -13.53 3.86 0.31
N ILE A 246 -14.51 3.09 -0.13
CA ILE A 246 -15.94 3.48 -0.07
C ILE A 246 -16.62 3.18 1.28
N GLY A 247 -15.91 2.58 2.24
CA GLY A 247 -16.47 2.23 3.55
C GLY A 247 -15.64 1.19 4.32
N VAL A 248 -16.02 0.96 5.57
CA VAL A 248 -15.33 0.07 6.52
C VAL A 248 -16.35 -0.75 7.30
N ASP A 249 -16.21 -2.09 7.28
CA ASP A 249 -17.15 -3.00 7.95
C ASP A 249 -18.60 -2.58 7.63
N ASP A 250 -19.48 -2.39 8.60
CA ASP A 250 -20.88 -1.99 8.36
C ASP A 250 -21.08 -0.46 8.19
N HIS A 251 -19.99 0.30 8.15
CA HIS A 251 -19.96 1.73 7.85
C HIS A 251 -19.60 1.96 6.38
N ASP A 252 -20.48 1.54 5.47
CA ASP A 252 -20.29 1.55 4.01
C ASP A 252 -21.49 2.06 3.20
N SER A 253 -22.37 2.86 3.81
CA SER A 253 -23.41 3.56 3.07
C SER A 253 -22.82 4.69 2.21
N TYR A 254 -23.52 5.06 1.14
CA TYR A 254 -23.10 6.18 0.29
C TYR A 254 -23.10 7.51 1.07
N GLU A 255 -24.09 7.70 1.94
CA GLU A 255 -24.19 8.87 2.83
C GLU A 255 -22.98 8.99 3.76
N GLN A 256 -22.52 7.88 4.36
CA GLN A 256 -21.34 7.85 5.21
C GLN A 256 -20.06 8.20 4.44
N LEU A 257 -19.93 7.72 3.20
CA LEU A 257 -18.84 8.12 2.33
C LEU A 257 -18.88 9.62 2.03
N CYS A 258 -20.06 10.17 1.72
CA CYS A 258 -20.24 11.60 1.48
C CYS A 258 -19.94 12.44 2.72
N ASP A 259 -20.40 12.03 3.91
CA ASP A 259 -20.08 12.69 5.18
C ASP A 259 -18.58 12.75 5.42
N PHE A 260 -17.85 11.67 5.10
CA PHE A 260 -16.38 11.64 5.16
C PHE A 260 -15.75 12.66 4.20
N ILE A 261 -16.16 12.64 2.92
CA ILE A 261 -15.63 13.55 1.90
C ILE A 261 -15.94 15.01 2.24
N TYR A 262 -17.18 15.30 2.64
CA TYR A 262 -17.64 16.63 3.03
C TYR A 262 -16.81 17.17 4.19
N LYS A 263 -16.72 16.43 5.32
CA LYS A 263 -15.97 16.87 6.51
C LYS A 263 -14.49 17.11 6.21
N VAL A 264 -13.84 16.20 5.49
CA VAL A 264 -12.42 16.35 5.16
C VAL A 264 -12.19 17.54 4.22
N SER A 265 -13.05 17.73 3.21
CA SER A 265 -12.89 18.84 2.25
C SER A 265 -13.29 20.20 2.82
N SER A 266 -14.34 20.29 3.65
CA SER A 266 -14.78 21.57 4.21
C SER A 266 -13.85 22.10 5.31
N GLN A 267 -13.22 21.20 6.07
CA GLN A 267 -12.38 21.55 7.22
C GLN A 267 -10.87 21.42 6.95
N SER A 268 -10.46 21.15 5.71
CA SER A 268 -9.04 21.11 5.31
C SER A 268 -8.79 21.62 3.89
N PRO A 269 -7.53 21.88 3.50
CA PRO A 269 -7.15 22.23 2.13
C PRO A 269 -7.33 21.10 1.10
N THR A 270 -7.74 19.90 1.51
CA THR A 270 -7.82 18.73 0.63
C THR A 270 -8.87 18.93 -0.46
N ARG A 271 -8.47 18.87 -1.73
CA ARG A 271 -9.37 18.99 -2.89
C ARG A 271 -9.30 17.81 -3.86
N HIS A 272 -8.49 16.80 -3.56
CA HIS A 272 -8.32 15.61 -4.39
C HIS A 272 -8.40 14.33 -3.55
N PHE A 273 -9.28 13.43 -3.97
CA PHE A 273 -9.52 12.14 -3.32
C PHE A 273 -9.30 10.99 -4.28
N ILE A 274 -8.59 9.97 -3.83
CA ILE A 274 -8.40 8.71 -4.55
C ILE A 274 -9.27 7.64 -3.91
N ILE A 275 -10.30 7.19 -4.62
CA ILE A 275 -11.32 6.29 -4.10
C ILE A 275 -11.08 4.88 -4.60
N HIS A 276 -10.68 3.97 -3.70
CA HIS A 276 -10.79 2.55 -4.01
C HIS A 276 -12.26 2.13 -3.86
N SER A 277 -12.90 1.79 -4.98
CA SER A 277 -14.33 1.44 -5.10
C SER A 277 -14.73 0.11 -4.42
N ARG A 278 -14.01 -0.34 -3.40
CA ARG A 278 -14.36 -1.48 -2.53
C ARG A 278 -14.28 -1.07 -1.07
N LYS A 279 -15.26 -1.47 -0.26
CA LYS A 279 -15.16 -1.37 1.20
C LYS A 279 -13.97 -2.17 1.72
N ALA A 280 -13.55 -1.89 2.94
CA ALA A 280 -12.67 -2.77 3.71
C ALA A 280 -13.49 -3.58 4.71
N LEU A 281 -13.05 -4.82 4.94
CA LEU A 281 -13.43 -5.62 6.08
C LEU A 281 -12.19 -5.77 6.97
N LEU A 282 -12.26 -5.30 8.22
CA LEU A 282 -11.14 -5.36 9.15
C LEU A 282 -10.97 -6.75 9.76
N ASN A 283 -12.06 -7.51 9.84
CA ASN A 283 -12.09 -8.84 10.44
C ASN A 283 -12.41 -9.91 9.40
N GLY A 284 -11.89 -11.13 9.64
CA GLY A 284 -12.28 -12.34 8.92
C GLY A 284 -11.60 -12.58 7.57
N ILE A 285 -10.85 -11.63 7.01
CA ILE A 285 -10.17 -11.82 5.71
C ILE A 285 -8.80 -11.14 5.65
N SER A 286 -7.91 -11.63 4.78
CA SER A 286 -6.58 -11.04 4.60
C SER A 286 -6.63 -9.70 3.83
N PRO A 287 -5.59 -8.86 3.88
CA PRO A 287 -5.50 -7.67 3.04
C PRO A 287 -5.56 -7.97 1.53
N ALA A 288 -5.08 -9.14 1.11
CA ALA A 288 -5.17 -9.58 -0.29
C ALA A 288 -6.61 -9.91 -0.68
N ASP A 289 -7.33 -10.59 0.19
CA ASP A 289 -8.74 -10.92 0.01
C ASP A 289 -9.62 -9.67 0.06
N ASN A 290 -9.26 -8.67 0.86
CA ASN A 290 -9.88 -7.33 0.88
C ASN A 290 -9.82 -6.58 -0.48
N ARG A 291 -9.05 -7.08 -1.45
CA ARG A 291 -8.98 -6.56 -2.84
C ARG A 291 -9.66 -7.48 -3.85
N LYS A 292 -10.30 -8.55 -3.39
CA LYS A 292 -10.94 -9.60 -4.21
C LYS A 292 -12.36 -9.94 -3.78
N ILE A 293 -12.64 -10.00 -2.48
CA ILE A 293 -13.93 -10.44 -1.93
C ILE A 293 -14.99 -9.32 -1.92
N PRO A 294 -14.80 -8.15 -1.27
CA PRO A 294 -15.88 -7.15 -1.24
C PRO A 294 -16.16 -6.61 -2.64
N PRO A 295 -17.41 -6.51 -3.09
CA PRO A 295 -17.73 -6.11 -4.46
C PRO A 295 -17.22 -4.71 -4.78
N LEU A 296 -16.96 -4.46 -6.06
CA LEU A 296 -16.71 -3.12 -6.57
C LEU A 296 -18.05 -2.39 -6.68
N LYS A 297 -18.10 -1.15 -6.20
CA LYS A 297 -19.23 -0.23 -6.36
C LYS A 297 -18.74 1.04 -7.05
N TYR A 298 -18.72 1.03 -8.39
CA TYR A 298 -18.29 2.18 -9.17
C TYR A 298 -19.35 3.28 -9.21
N GLU A 299 -20.62 2.93 -9.05
CA GLU A 299 -21.76 3.84 -8.91
C GLU A 299 -21.57 4.83 -7.76
N TYR A 300 -20.95 4.43 -6.65
CA TYR A 300 -20.60 5.36 -5.57
C TYR A 300 -19.54 6.37 -6.00
N PHE A 301 -18.54 5.94 -6.78
CA PHE A 301 -17.51 6.86 -7.29
C PHE A 301 -18.12 7.91 -8.22
N TYR A 302 -18.94 7.50 -9.18
CA TYR A 302 -19.56 8.44 -10.12
C TYR A 302 -20.61 9.33 -9.45
N ALA A 303 -21.27 8.87 -8.39
CA ALA A 303 -22.15 9.72 -7.60
C ALA A 303 -21.37 10.82 -6.85
N LEU A 304 -20.13 10.56 -6.40
CA LEU A 304 -19.28 11.61 -5.81
C LEU A 304 -18.96 12.72 -6.82
N LEU A 305 -18.77 12.40 -8.10
CA LEU A 305 -18.57 13.41 -9.14
C LEU A 305 -19.79 14.34 -9.28
N ARG A 306 -21.00 13.79 -9.12
CA ARG A 306 -22.25 14.56 -9.13
C ARG A 306 -22.38 15.44 -7.88
N ASP A 307 -22.12 14.88 -6.71
CA ASP A 307 -22.44 15.51 -5.43
C ASP A 307 -21.34 16.48 -4.95
N PHE A 308 -20.13 16.38 -5.50
CA PHE A 308 -18.99 17.23 -5.15
C PHE A 308 -18.25 17.75 -6.40
N PRO A 309 -18.89 18.58 -7.24
CA PRO A 309 -18.33 19.04 -8.52
C PRO A 309 -17.06 19.89 -8.38
N ASP A 310 -16.84 20.51 -7.21
CA ASP A 310 -15.65 21.31 -6.92
C ASP A 310 -14.43 20.48 -6.49
N LEU A 311 -14.60 19.16 -6.31
CA LEU A 311 -13.54 18.24 -5.88
C LEU A 311 -13.06 17.39 -7.05
N ARG A 312 -11.78 16.98 -6.99
CA ARG A 312 -11.18 16.04 -7.95
C ARG A 312 -11.23 14.63 -7.39
N PHE A 313 -11.57 13.66 -8.23
CA PHE A 313 -11.62 12.26 -7.84
C PHE A 313 -10.85 11.35 -8.80
N THR A 314 -9.98 10.52 -8.25
CA THR A 314 -9.28 9.46 -8.96
C THR A 314 -9.87 8.10 -8.61
N ILE A 315 -10.34 7.37 -9.62
CA ILE A 315 -10.94 6.05 -9.43
C ILE A 315 -9.87 4.98 -9.24
N ASN A 316 -10.13 4.01 -8.36
CA ASN A 316 -9.23 2.89 -8.13
C ASN A 316 -10.01 1.58 -7.86
N GLY A 317 -9.41 0.46 -8.25
CA GLY A 317 -9.88 -0.88 -7.90
C GLY A 317 -10.39 -1.63 -9.12
N GLY A 318 -9.84 -2.82 -9.36
CA GLY A 318 -10.30 -3.73 -10.41
C GLY A 318 -9.99 -3.31 -11.86
N ILE A 319 -9.29 -2.20 -12.09
CA ILE A 319 -8.93 -1.69 -13.42
C ILE A 319 -7.64 -2.40 -13.90
N ASN A 320 -7.71 -3.05 -15.06
CA ASN A 320 -6.69 -3.98 -15.54
C ASN A 320 -6.22 -3.76 -16.99
N SER A 321 -6.71 -2.72 -17.69
CA SER A 321 -6.28 -2.42 -19.05
C SER A 321 -6.34 -0.92 -19.35
N ILE A 322 -5.60 -0.48 -20.37
CA ILE A 322 -5.64 0.90 -20.87
C ILE A 322 -7.02 1.27 -21.40
N ASP A 323 -7.73 0.35 -22.05
CA ASP A 323 -9.12 0.58 -22.49
C ASP A 323 -10.03 0.93 -21.30
N GLU A 324 -9.91 0.21 -20.19
CA GLU A 324 -10.66 0.52 -18.96
C GLU A 324 -10.21 1.86 -18.33
N VAL A 325 -8.94 2.26 -18.47
CA VAL A 325 -8.49 3.59 -18.03
C VAL A 325 -9.20 4.68 -18.84
N ARG A 326 -9.18 4.59 -20.18
CA ARG A 326 -9.83 5.57 -21.06
C ARG A 326 -11.34 5.62 -20.83
N ALA A 327 -11.99 4.46 -20.66
CA ALA A 327 -13.42 4.40 -20.35
C ALA A 327 -13.76 5.14 -19.05
N ALA A 328 -12.99 4.92 -17.98
CA ALA A 328 -13.20 5.65 -16.73
C ALA A 328 -13.02 7.18 -16.88
N GLN A 329 -12.06 7.62 -17.70
CA GLN A 329 -11.87 9.05 -17.98
C GLN A 329 -13.01 9.63 -18.81
N GLN A 330 -13.49 8.91 -19.82
CA GLN A 330 -14.65 9.31 -20.63
C GLN A 330 -15.92 9.46 -19.78
N GLU A 331 -16.05 8.63 -18.75
CA GLU A 331 -17.16 8.71 -17.79
C GLU A 331 -17.01 9.84 -16.76
N GLY A 332 -15.89 10.56 -16.74
CA GLY A 332 -15.68 11.79 -15.97
C GLY A 332 -14.66 11.71 -14.83
N ALA A 333 -13.95 10.58 -14.65
CA ALA A 333 -12.92 10.49 -13.63
C ALA A 333 -11.77 11.49 -13.91
N HIS A 334 -11.37 12.27 -12.89
CA HIS A 334 -10.23 13.21 -13.02
C HIS A 334 -8.92 12.46 -13.31
N GLY A 335 -8.77 11.27 -12.75
CA GLY A 335 -7.68 10.37 -13.06
C GLY A 335 -8.00 8.92 -12.71
N VAL A 336 -7.14 8.01 -13.12
CA VAL A 336 -7.29 6.58 -12.87
C VAL A 336 -6.04 6.03 -12.20
N MET A 337 -6.23 5.37 -11.06
CA MET A 337 -5.14 4.72 -10.34
C MET A 337 -5.18 3.22 -10.55
N VAL A 338 -4.09 2.66 -11.10
CA VAL A 338 -3.93 1.25 -11.41
C VAL A 338 -2.91 0.61 -10.46
N GLY A 339 -3.31 -0.47 -9.79
CA GLY A 339 -2.45 -1.20 -8.85
C GLY A 339 -1.84 -2.44 -9.47
N ARG A 340 -2.38 -3.61 -9.12
CA ARG A 340 -1.83 -4.93 -9.50
C ARG A 340 -1.55 -5.08 -11.00
N ALA A 341 -2.39 -4.56 -11.88
CA ALA A 341 -2.18 -4.68 -13.31
C ALA A 341 -0.98 -3.86 -13.81
N ALA A 342 -0.71 -2.70 -13.21
CA ALA A 342 0.48 -1.90 -13.52
C ALA A 342 1.77 -2.55 -13.03
N TYR A 343 1.71 -3.49 -12.08
CA TYR A 343 2.87 -4.24 -11.58
C TYR A 343 3.00 -5.64 -12.18
N HIS A 344 1.93 -6.28 -12.62
CA HIS A 344 2.00 -7.62 -13.20
C HIS A 344 2.13 -7.62 -14.72
N ASN A 345 1.80 -6.49 -15.36
CA ASN A 345 1.91 -6.29 -16.80
C ASN A 345 2.56 -4.91 -17.09
N SER A 346 3.64 -4.52 -16.41
CA SER A 346 4.22 -3.17 -16.57
C SER A 346 4.57 -2.88 -18.02
N TRP A 347 5.09 -3.84 -18.79
CA TRP A 347 5.43 -3.60 -20.19
C TRP A 347 4.19 -3.20 -21.02
N SER A 348 3.15 -4.04 -21.00
CA SER A 348 1.93 -3.80 -21.79
C SER A 348 1.02 -2.71 -21.22
N MET A 349 1.00 -2.52 -19.91
CA MET A 349 0.22 -1.44 -19.27
C MET A 349 0.99 -0.12 -19.37
N LEU A 350 2.14 0.00 -18.69
CA LEU A 350 2.87 1.27 -18.60
C LEU A 350 3.41 1.72 -19.94
N GLY A 351 3.85 0.79 -20.79
CA GLY A 351 4.38 1.13 -22.12
C GLY A 351 3.37 1.86 -22.99
N ASN A 352 2.08 1.58 -22.82
CA ASN A 352 1.02 2.22 -23.57
C ASN A 352 0.51 3.52 -22.92
N VAL A 353 0.89 3.84 -21.66
CA VAL A 353 0.36 5.01 -20.94
C VAL A 353 0.69 6.31 -21.66
N ASP A 354 1.95 6.52 -22.04
CA ASP A 354 2.37 7.80 -22.62
C ASP A 354 1.64 8.09 -23.93
N THR A 355 1.46 7.08 -24.79
CA THR A 355 0.78 7.24 -26.08
C THR A 355 -0.75 7.25 -25.94
N GLU A 356 -1.32 6.27 -25.26
CA GLU A 356 -2.78 6.08 -25.25
C GLU A 356 -3.52 7.00 -24.28
N ILE A 357 -2.85 7.46 -23.21
CA ILE A 357 -3.45 8.33 -22.19
C ILE A 357 -3.01 9.79 -22.36
N TYR A 358 -1.73 10.02 -22.66
CA TYR A 358 -1.16 11.36 -22.77
C TYR A 358 -0.96 11.85 -24.21
N GLY A 359 -1.21 11.01 -25.22
CA GLY A 359 -1.08 11.40 -26.63
C GLY A 359 0.37 11.60 -27.10
N ALA A 360 1.36 11.11 -26.34
CA ALA A 360 2.76 11.22 -26.72
C ALA A 360 3.09 10.27 -27.89
N PRO A 361 4.07 10.61 -28.76
CA PRO A 361 4.50 9.69 -29.80
C PRO A 361 5.05 8.39 -29.19
N PRO A 362 4.90 7.24 -29.85
CA PRO A 362 5.48 5.98 -29.39
C PRO A 362 6.99 6.14 -29.12
N SER A 363 7.44 5.74 -27.93
CA SER A 363 8.83 5.95 -27.51
C SER A 363 9.85 5.10 -28.28
N GLY A 364 9.38 4.01 -28.93
CA GLY A 364 10.24 3.02 -29.59
C GLY A 364 11.16 2.25 -28.64
N VAL A 365 11.03 2.44 -27.32
CA VAL A 365 11.89 1.77 -26.34
C VAL A 365 11.67 0.27 -26.39
N THR A 366 12.76 -0.49 -26.33
CA THR A 366 12.72 -1.96 -26.28
C THR A 366 12.98 -2.46 -24.87
N ARG A 367 12.59 -3.72 -24.59
CA ARG A 367 12.84 -4.34 -23.28
C ARG A 367 14.32 -4.42 -23.00
N ARG A 368 15.13 -4.71 -24.03
CA ARG A 368 16.59 -4.73 -23.93
C ARG A 368 17.14 -3.40 -23.43
N GLN A 369 16.72 -2.29 -24.04
CA GLN A 369 17.17 -0.95 -23.64
C GLN A 369 16.75 -0.58 -22.21
N VAL A 370 15.55 -0.97 -21.78
CA VAL A 370 15.10 -0.78 -20.39
C VAL A 370 15.97 -1.60 -19.43
N LEU A 371 16.23 -2.87 -19.75
CA LEU A 371 17.05 -3.76 -18.94
C LEU A 371 18.51 -3.28 -18.82
N GLU A 372 19.11 -2.79 -19.91
CA GLU A 372 20.45 -2.22 -19.93
C GLU A 372 20.54 -0.97 -19.03
N LYS A 373 19.57 -0.06 -19.14
CA LYS A 373 19.51 1.13 -18.27
C LYS A 373 19.27 0.77 -16.81
N TYR A 374 18.38 -0.20 -16.55
CA TYR A 374 18.10 -0.66 -15.20
C TYR A 374 19.30 -1.38 -14.58
N GLN A 375 20.09 -2.12 -15.38
CA GLN A 375 21.34 -2.73 -14.93
C GLN A 375 22.30 -1.68 -14.38
N VAL A 376 22.52 -0.58 -15.12
CA VAL A 376 23.41 0.51 -14.68
C VAL A 376 22.94 1.06 -13.33
N TYR A 377 21.64 1.34 -13.20
CA TYR A 377 21.05 1.76 -11.94
C TYR A 377 21.25 0.72 -10.82
N ALA A 378 20.88 -0.53 -11.09
CA ALA A 378 20.92 -1.63 -10.12
C ALA A 378 22.34 -1.82 -9.57
N ASP A 379 23.35 -1.88 -10.44
CA ASP A 379 24.75 -2.00 -10.04
C ASP A 379 25.23 -0.81 -9.21
N SER A 380 24.74 0.40 -9.49
CA SER A 380 25.12 1.60 -8.71
C SER A 380 24.58 1.63 -7.28
N VAL A 381 23.47 0.91 -7.01
CA VAL A 381 22.80 0.96 -5.70
C VAL A 381 23.01 -0.29 -4.85
N ILE A 382 23.55 -1.39 -5.39
CA ILE A 382 23.80 -2.62 -4.61
C ILE A 382 24.68 -2.29 -3.40
N GLY A 383 24.23 -2.71 -2.22
CA GLY A 383 24.98 -2.54 -0.98
C GLY A 383 25.09 -1.09 -0.47
N MET A 384 24.45 -0.11 -1.13
CA MET A 384 24.55 1.32 -0.81
C MET A 384 24.19 1.67 0.64
N TYR A 385 23.30 0.92 1.29
CA TYR A 385 22.88 1.16 2.68
C TYR A 385 23.64 0.30 3.71
N GLY A 386 24.73 -0.36 3.31
CA GLY A 386 25.47 -1.30 4.16
C GLY A 386 24.77 -2.64 4.34
N ASN A 387 25.42 -3.58 5.04
CA ASN A 387 24.90 -4.94 5.30
C ASN A 387 24.42 -5.69 4.04
N SER A 388 25.04 -5.43 2.90
CA SER A 388 24.63 -5.98 1.59
C SER A 388 23.20 -5.60 1.15
N LYS A 389 22.71 -4.42 1.55
CA LYS A 389 21.40 -3.88 1.16
C LYS A 389 21.50 -2.58 0.35
N PRO A 390 20.68 -2.39 -0.70
CA PRO A 390 19.84 -3.40 -1.32
C PRO A 390 20.68 -4.55 -1.91
N SER A 391 20.16 -5.76 -1.78
CA SER A 391 20.74 -6.97 -2.37
C SER A 391 20.17 -7.19 -3.78
N LEU A 392 20.80 -8.04 -4.58
CA LEU A 392 20.25 -8.45 -5.88
C LEU A 392 18.80 -8.95 -5.79
N ARG A 393 18.44 -9.63 -4.68
CA ARG A 393 17.06 -10.10 -4.45
C ARG A 393 16.08 -8.95 -4.25
N ASP A 394 16.52 -7.85 -3.63
CA ASP A 394 15.68 -6.66 -3.45
C ASP A 394 15.46 -5.94 -4.79
N LEU A 395 16.48 -5.93 -5.66
CA LEU A 395 16.43 -5.28 -6.98
C LEU A 395 15.67 -6.07 -8.04
N VAL A 396 15.72 -7.41 -7.97
CA VAL A 396 14.94 -8.31 -8.86
C VAL A 396 13.55 -8.60 -8.28
N LYS A 397 13.33 -8.33 -6.98
CA LYS A 397 12.10 -8.62 -6.22
C LYS A 397 11.69 -10.09 -6.29
N VAL A 398 12.64 -10.97 -5.99
CA VAL A 398 12.41 -12.42 -5.92
C VAL A 398 11.63 -12.78 -4.65
N LYS A 399 10.32 -12.57 -4.62
CA LYS A 399 9.45 -13.12 -3.56
C LYS A 399 8.49 -14.17 -4.11
N LYS A 400 8.75 -15.42 -3.69
CA LYS A 400 7.95 -16.67 -3.67
C LYS A 400 7.11 -17.09 -4.90
N LYS A 401 6.64 -16.21 -5.79
CA LYS A 401 5.83 -16.56 -6.98
C LYS A 401 5.94 -15.60 -8.18
N TYR A 402 6.65 -14.47 -8.06
CA TYR A 402 6.72 -13.46 -9.11
C TYR A 402 8.16 -12.99 -9.29
N TYR A 403 8.74 -13.22 -10.47
CA TYR A 403 10.10 -12.79 -10.81
C TYR A 403 10.04 -11.39 -11.38
N PHE A 404 9.59 -10.43 -10.58
CA PHE A 404 9.08 -9.15 -11.07
C PHE A 404 9.83 -8.57 -12.29
N LEU A 405 11.13 -8.26 -12.22
CA LEU A 405 11.80 -7.57 -13.33
C LEU A 405 11.92 -8.41 -14.62
N LEU A 406 11.96 -9.73 -14.47
CA LEU A 406 12.08 -10.66 -15.58
C LEU A 406 10.68 -11.12 -16.00
N SER A 407 9.87 -11.70 -15.12
CA SER A 407 8.49 -12.10 -15.43
C SER A 407 7.63 -10.97 -16.00
N ASP A 408 7.71 -9.73 -15.52
CA ASP A 408 6.82 -8.65 -15.95
C ASP A 408 7.16 -8.09 -17.35
N LEU A 409 8.42 -8.19 -17.76
CA LEU A 409 8.80 -7.99 -19.15
C LEU A 409 8.46 -9.20 -20.03
N TYR A 410 8.28 -10.40 -19.46
CA TYR A 410 8.18 -11.65 -20.22
C TYR A 410 6.82 -12.36 -20.18
N MET A 411 5.86 -11.92 -19.36
CA MET A 411 4.56 -12.60 -19.20
C MET A 411 3.74 -12.60 -20.49
N ASP A 412 3.87 -11.57 -21.33
CA ASP A 412 3.18 -11.50 -22.61
C ASP A 412 3.67 -12.55 -23.62
N TYR A 413 4.87 -13.10 -23.45
CA TYR A 413 5.47 -14.07 -24.38
C TYR A 413 5.12 -15.53 -24.06
N PHE A 414 4.96 -15.89 -22.78
CA PHE A 414 4.90 -17.30 -22.38
C PHE A 414 3.51 -17.91 -22.23
N GLY A 415 2.45 -17.23 -22.70
CA GLY A 415 1.17 -17.83 -23.10
C GLY A 415 0.71 -19.08 -22.31
N GLY A 416 0.75 -19.05 -20.98
CA GLY A 416 0.18 -20.08 -20.12
C GLY A 416 0.99 -21.37 -19.85
N SER A 417 2.23 -21.56 -20.34
CA SER A 417 3.01 -22.76 -19.93
C SER A 417 3.77 -22.51 -18.61
N GLN A 418 3.25 -23.10 -17.52
CA GLN A 418 3.84 -22.96 -16.17
C GLN A 418 5.27 -23.53 -16.07
N GLU A 419 5.66 -24.47 -16.95
CA GLU A 419 6.94 -25.16 -16.90
C GLU A 419 8.13 -24.32 -17.38
N THR A 420 8.00 -23.58 -18.50
CA THR A 420 9.09 -22.75 -19.03
C THR A 420 9.37 -21.53 -18.14
N VAL A 421 8.30 -20.92 -17.61
CA VAL A 421 8.40 -19.84 -16.62
C VAL A 421 9.10 -20.33 -15.35
N CYS A 422 8.80 -21.54 -14.88
CA CYS A 422 9.47 -22.18 -13.73
C CYS A 422 10.96 -22.51 -14.00
N GLY A 423 11.33 -22.93 -15.21
CA GLY A 423 12.73 -23.22 -15.57
C GLY A 423 13.62 -21.98 -15.56
N SER A 424 13.18 -20.90 -16.21
CA SER A 424 13.92 -19.63 -16.24
C SER A 424 13.98 -18.98 -14.85
N ALA A 425 12.85 -18.99 -14.14
CA ALA A 425 12.75 -18.64 -12.72
C ALA A 425 13.79 -19.34 -11.84
N MET A 426 13.90 -20.66 -11.98
CA MET A 426 14.84 -21.46 -11.20
C MET A 426 16.30 -21.13 -11.55
N ARG A 427 16.61 -20.89 -12.84
CA ARG A 427 17.94 -20.42 -13.25
C ARG A 427 18.28 -19.04 -12.66
N ILE A 428 17.33 -18.12 -12.62
CA ILE A 428 17.50 -16.80 -11.99
C ILE A 428 17.75 -16.95 -10.49
N LEU A 429 16.99 -17.81 -9.79
CA LEU A 429 17.21 -18.07 -8.37
C LEU A 429 18.59 -18.64 -8.07
N LEU A 430 19.00 -19.63 -8.85
CA LEU A 430 20.30 -20.29 -8.70
C LEU A 430 21.44 -19.31 -8.99
N SER A 431 21.31 -18.50 -10.04
CA SER A 431 22.32 -17.50 -10.38
C SER A 431 22.43 -16.41 -9.33
N ILE A 432 21.33 -15.82 -8.82
CA ILE A 432 21.41 -14.71 -7.84
C ILE A 432 22.29 -15.04 -6.63
N ASN A 433 22.25 -16.27 -6.12
CA ASN A 433 23.02 -16.65 -4.93
C ASN A 433 24.54 -16.74 -5.17
N ALA A 434 24.97 -16.83 -6.43
CA ALA A 434 26.36 -16.96 -6.82
C ALA A 434 26.99 -15.64 -7.29
N ARG A 435 26.26 -14.51 -7.29
CA ARG A 435 26.67 -13.28 -8.00
C ARG A 435 26.90 -12.09 -7.08
N GLN A 436 27.71 -11.18 -7.59
CA GLN A 436 28.07 -9.92 -6.93
C GLN A 436 27.41 -8.70 -7.61
N THR A 437 27.09 -8.76 -8.91
CA THR A 437 26.53 -7.64 -9.69
C THR A 437 25.29 -8.05 -10.48
N PHE A 438 24.43 -7.07 -10.78
CA PHE A 438 23.25 -7.21 -11.63
C PHE A 438 23.65 -7.46 -13.08
N LYS A 439 24.74 -6.85 -13.58
CA LYS A 439 25.29 -7.16 -14.90
C LYS A 439 25.58 -8.65 -15.09
N SER A 440 26.27 -9.28 -14.13
CA SER A 440 26.59 -10.71 -14.23
C SER A 440 25.33 -11.60 -14.20
N LEU A 441 24.27 -11.15 -13.52
CA LEU A 441 22.97 -11.82 -13.55
C LEU A 441 22.31 -11.67 -14.93
N MET A 442 22.37 -10.47 -15.53
CA MET A 442 21.78 -10.17 -16.82
C MET A 442 22.44 -10.96 -17.95
N GLU A 443 23.77 -10.98 -18.04
CA GLU A 443 24.52 -11.66 -19.12
C GLU A 443 24.14 -13.15 -19.24
N GLU A 444 23.85 -13.81 -18.12
CA GLU A 444 23.47 -15.23 -18.12
C GLU A 444 21.97 -15.47 -18.33
N THR A 445 21.13 -14.56 -17.86
CA THR A 445 19.67 -14.73 -17.89
C THR A 445 19.04 -14.19 -19.16
N ILE A 446 19.64 -13.17 -19.80
CA ILE A 446 19.12 -12.54 -21.01
C ILE A 446 19.09 -13.51 -22.21
N MET A 447 20.06 -14.44 -22.28
CA MET A 447 20.10 -15.48 -23.31
C MET A 447 18.91 -16.45 -23.27
N ALA A 448 18.15 -16.48 -22.16
CA ALA A 448 16.93 -17.27 -22.07
C ALA A 448 15.71 -16.63 -22.74
N ILE A 449 15.84 -15.39 -23.24
CA ILE A 449 14.76 -14.66 -23.92
C ILE A 449 15.14 -14.44 -25.39
N PRO A 450 14.26 -14.76 -26.34
CA PRO A 450 14.52 -14.50 -27.76
C PRO A 450 14.68 -13.01 -28.05
N ASP A 451 15.60 -12.68 -28.96
CA ASP A 451 15.83 -11.30 -29.41
C ASP A 451 14.56 -10.66 -29.99
N SER A 452 13.71 -11.45 -30.67
CA SER A 452 12.41 -10.98 -31.17
C SER A 452 11.47 -10.45 -30.08
N VAL A 453 11.65 -10.86 -28.82
CA VAL A 453 10.88 -10.35 -27.67
C VAL A 453 11.56 -9.15 -27.04
N LEU A 454 12.89 -9.24 -26.88
CA LEU A 454 13.69 -8.20 -26.24
C LEU A 454 13.72 -6.92 -27.05
N ASP A 455 13.73 -7.05 -28.37
CA ASP A 455 13.87 -5.96 -29.33
C ASP A 455 12.55 -5.55 -29.99
N SER A 456 11.45 -6.23 -29.66
CA SER A 456 10.12 -5.77 -30.05
C SER A 456 9.75 -4.51 -29.27
N PRO A 457 9.42 -3.39 -29.95
CA PRO A 457 8.96 -2.19 -29.30
C PRO A 457 7.59 -2.43 -28.64
N ILE A 458 7.14 -1.47 -27.83
CA ILE A 458 5.78 -1.50 -27.28
C ILE A 458 4.79 -1.47 -28.46
N VAL A 459 3.99 -2.53 -28.58
CA VAL A 459 2.89 -2.60 -29.54
C VAL A 459 1.66 -2.02 -28.87
N ALA A 460 1.01 -1.07 -29.54
CA ALA A 460 -0.26 -0.52 -29.09
C ALA A 460 -1.26 -1.67 -28.84
N SER A 461 -1.95 -1.65 -27.71
CA SER A 461 -2.92 -2.69 -27.41
C SER A 461 -4.00 -2.72 -28.50
N SER A 462 -4.18 -3.84 -29.18
CA SER A 462 -5.31 -4.02 -30.09
C SER A 462 -6.60 -3.78 -29.32
N SER A 463 -7.40 -2.79 -29.72
CA SER A 463 -8.65 -2.46 -29.03
C SER A 463 -9.52 -3.70 -28.96
N THR A 464 -9.70 -4.26 -27.77
CA THR A 464 -10.67 -5.33 -27.61
C THR A 464 -12.03 -4.66 -27.47
N THR A 465 -13.01 -5.06 -28.29
CA THR A 465 -14.43 -4.77 -28.06
C THR A 465 -14.83 -5.38 -26.71
N ARG A 466 -14.55 -4.67 -25.63
CA ARG A 466 -14.93 -5.03 -24.26
C ARG A 466 -16.06 -4.12 -23.83
N VAL A 467 -17.04 -4.76 -23.19
CA VAL A 467 -18.13 -4.11 -22.48
C VAL A 467 -17.55 -3.02 -21.60
N ASP A 468 -18.00 -1.79 -21.79
CA ASP A 468 -17.59 -0.66 -20.96
C ASP A 468 -18.07 -0.93 -19.53
N LYS A 469 -17.09 -1.23 -18.68
CA LYS A 469 -17.24 -1.60 -17.27
C LYS A 469 -17.94 -0.52 -16.44
N PHE A 470 -17.96 0.71 -16.92
CA PHE A 470 -18.46 1.87 -16.20
C PHE A 470 -19.77 2.41 -16.76
N LEU A 471 -20.12 2.07 -18.00
CA LEU A 471 -21.33 2.55 -18.70
C LEU A 471 -22.60 2.44 -17.85
N ASP A 472 -22.79 1.29 -17.20
CA ASP A 472 -23.98 1.04 -16.38
C ASP A 472 -23.92 1.68 -15.00
N SER A 473 -22.76 2.16 -14.55
CA SER A 473 -22.60 2.72 -13.19
C SER A 473 -23.46 3.97 -12.99
N LYS A 474 -23.73 4.74 -14.06
CA LYS A 474 -24.61 5.91 -14.04
C LYS A 474 -26.09 5.54 -13.90
N ASN A 475 -26.48 4.31 -14.23
CA ASN A 475 -27.87 3.85 -14.09
C ASN A 475 -28.20 3.44 -12.65
N PHE A 476 -27.19 3.18 -11.82
CA PHE A 476 -27.33 2.71 -10.45
C PHE A 476 -26.83 3.70 -9.40
N LEU A 477 -26.76 5.00 -9.75
CA LEU A 477 -26.30 6.00 -8.80
C LEU A 477 -27.22 6.03 -7.57
N PRO A 478 -26.66 6.07 -6.35
CA PRO A 478 -27.42 6.34 -5.15
C PRO A 478 -28.11 7.72 -5.23
N LEU A 479 -29.10 7.91 -4.35
CA LEU A 479 -29.78 9.20 -4.19
C LEU A 479 -28.76 10.34 -3.98
N PRO A 480 -29.03 11.55 -4.50
CA PRO A 480 -28.22 12.74 -4.23
C PRO A 480 -27.95 12.93 -2.74
N TYR A 481 -26.71 13.23 -2.41
CA TYR A 481 -26.32 13.55 -1.05
C TYR A 481 -26.93 14.89 -0.60
N THR A 482 -27.58 14.87 0.56
CA THR A 482 -28.07 16.07 1.24
C THR A 482 -27.31 16.19 2.57
N PRO A 483 -26.50 17.23 2.77
CA PRO A 483 -25.84 17.47 4.06
C PRO A 483 -26.89 17.55 5.18
N LYS A 484 -26.59 16.95 6.34
CA LYS A 484 -27.49 17.03 7.50
C LYS A 484 -27.52 18.46 8.05
N GLU A 485 -28.70 19.07 8.09
CA GLU A 485 -28.95 20.44 8.58
C GLU A 485 -28.41 20.68 10.02
N GLN A 486 -28.35 19.64 10.85
CA GLN A 486 -27.91 19.74 12.24
C GLN A 486 -26.44 20.13 12.45
N GLU A 487 -25.54 19.91 11.47
CA GLU A 487 -24.15 20.37 11.58
C GLU A 487 -23.96 21.83 11.14
N GLN A 488 -24.81 22.35 10.25
CA GLN A 488 -24.81 23.77 9.88
C GLN A 488 -25.31 24.67 11.02
N GLU A 489 -26.33 24.24 11.77
CA GLU A 489 -26.82 24.99 12.94
C GLU A 489 -25.80 25.05 14.07
N GLN A 490 -25.01 24.00 14.30
CA GLN A 490 -23.95 24.04 15.32
C GLN A 490 -22.79 24.97 14.92
N GLU A 491 -22.38 24.99 13.65
CA GLU A 491 -21.36 25.95 13.18
C GLU A 491 -21.87 27.40 13.22
N LEU A 492 -23.16 27.65 12.99
CA LEU A 492 -23.80 28.97 13.14
C LEU A 492 -24.05 29.37 14.60
N LEU A 493 -24.19 28.43 15.53
CA LEU A 493 -24.32 28.72 16.97
C LEU A 493 -22.99 29.00 17.67
N TYR A 494 -21.86 28.60 17.08
CA TYR A 494 -20.51 28.80 17.62
C TYR A 494 -19.64 29.82 16.86
N ALA A 495 -20.11 30.35 15.73
CA ALA A 495 -19.57 31.53 15.05
C ALA A 495 -20.19 32.82 15.60
#